data_AF-A0A9D8BIC1-F1
#
_entry.id   AF-A0A9D8BIC1-F1
#
_cell.length_a   1.000
_cell.length_b   1.000
_cell.length_c   1.000
_cell.angle_alpha   90.00
_cell.angle_beta   90.00
_cell.angle_gamma   90.00
#
_symmetry.space_group_name_H-M   'P 1'
#
loop_
_entity.id
_entity.type
_entity.pdbx_description
1 polymer ?
#
loop_
_entity_poly.entity_id
_entity_poly.type
_entity_poly.pdbx_seq_one_letter_code
_entity_poly.pdbx_strand_id
1 'polypeptide(L)'
;MLNESKDFKKFYDDNILAEGREYQIERYYEPKEVYNQRRISIVLEKLAPRKNERVLDIGCGVGTFAFHSSKTGAVVYGVDYSFESIKMAKNLVERYNTPIKAKFVVADATKIPFGDSSFDKIISADFIEHISYEEKDNLLKEIYRLLKPGGAGAIFSPNATREKIGNIYWRLRNKIFGDKIPYDVLHFGLTNKYAFEAILKKHQFKFKLVYEDTTRPFLARIPLLRNFLALYLLWMIKKS
;
A
#
# COMPACT_ATOMS: atom_id res chain seq x y z
N MET A 1 -3.08 22.21 -18.22
CA MET A 1 -2.29 21.00 -17.94
C MET A 1 -1.87 21.09 -16.48
N LEU A 2 -2.49 20.29 -15.62
CA LEU A 2 -2.20 20.26 -14.18
C LEU A 2 -0.81 19.66 -13.97
N ASN A 3 -0.07 20.18 -12.99
CA ASN A 3 1.23 19.62 -12.64
C ASN A 3 0.97 18.48 -11.64
N GLU A 4 0.57 17.32 -12.19
CA GLU A 4 -0.09 16.21 -11.48
C GLU A 4 0.57 15.83 -10.15
N SER A 5 1.92 15.90 -10.05
CA SER A 5 2.65 15.56 -8.83
C SER A 5 2.56 16.59 -7.70
N LYS A 6 2.54 17.90 -8.00
CA LYS A 6 2.45 18.96 -6.98
C LYS A 6 1.05 19.07 -6.39
N ASP A 7 0.04 18.93 -7.25
CA ASP A 7 -1.36 18.98 -6.84
C ASP A 7 -1.73 17.74 -6.00
N PHE A 8 -1.18 16.56 -6.35
CA PHE A 8 -1.34 15.34 -5.58
C PHE A 8 -0.69 15.42 -4.18
N LYS A 9 0.54 15.91 -4.09
CA LYS A 9 1.21 16.09 -2.79
C LYS A 9 0.40 16.97 -1.84
N LYS A 10 -0.09 18.12 -2.34
CA LYS A 10 -0.89 19.03 -1.53
C LYS A 10 -2.18 18.36 -1.07
N PHE A 11 -2.89 17.69 -1.97
CA PHE A 11 -4.11 16.95 -1.63
C PHE A 11 -3.85 15.85 -0.58
N TYR A 12 -2.75 15.12 -0.71
CA TYR A 12 -2.35 14.08 0.25
C TYR A 12 -2.02 14.67 1.63
N ASP A 13 -1.23 15.74 1.68
CA ASP A 13 -0.90 16.46 2.92
C ASP A 13 -2.18 17.00 3.60
N ASP A 14 -3.08 17.62 2.84
CA ASP A 14 -4.34 18.17 3.34
C ASP A 14 -5.23 17.06 3.95
N ASN A 15 -5.30 15.88 3.33
CA ASN A 15 -6.08 14.75 3.85
C ASN A 15 -5.50 14.18 5.14
N ILE A 16 -4.18 13.99 5.23
CA ILE A 16 -3.53 13.49 6.45
C ILE A 16 -3.79 14.44 7.62
N LEU A 17 -3.76 15.75 7.37
CA LEU A 17 -4.07 16.76 8.36
C LEU A 17 -5.55 16.75 8.76
N ALA A 18 -6.47 16.55 7.79
CA ALA A 18 -7.91 16.53 8.02
C ALA A 18 -8.41 15.29 8.76
N GLU A 19 -7.89 14.11 8.44
CA GLU A 19 -8.26 12.83 9.08
C GLU A 19 -7.91 12.82 10.57
N GLY A 20 -6.84 13.52 10.95
CA GLY A 20 -6.45 13.69 12.34
C GLY A 20 -5.86 12.43 12.99
N ARG A 21 -5.21 12.61 14.14
CA ARG A 21 -4.36 11.57 14.78
C ARG A 21 -5.12 10.31 15.19
N GLU A 22 -6.32 10.45 15.74
CA GLU A 22 -7.08 9.31 16.28
C GLU A 22 -7.54 8.36 15.17
N TYR A 23 -8.01 8.92 14.05
CA TYR A 23 -8.36 8.14 12.86
C TYR A 23 -7.16 7.32 12.36
N GLN A 24 -5.98 7.94 12.26
CA GLN A 24 -4.76 7.25 11.82
C GLN A 24 -4.41 6.08 12.75
N ILE A 25 -4.58 6.25 14.07
CA ILE A 25 -4.32 5.18 15.04
C ILE A 25 -5.27 4.01 14.82
N GLU A 26 -6.58 4.26 14.82
CA GLU A 26 -7.60 3.21 14.70
C GLU A 26 -7.57 2.50 13.35
N ARG A 27 -7.01 3.15 12.33
CA ARG A 27 -6.88 2.61 10.97
C ARG A 27 -5.58 1.84 10.76
N TYR A 28 -4.47 2.33 11.30
CA TYR A 28 -3.14 1.86 10.90
C TYR A 28 -2.31 1.23 12.03
N TYR A 29 -2.37 1.77 13.25
CA TYR A 29 -1.55 1.27 14.37
C TYR A 29 -2.29 0.21 15.18
N GLU A 30 -3.59 0.40 15.38
CA GLU A 30 -4.51 -0.49 16.07
C GLU A 30 -5.76 -0.74 15.20
N PRO A 31 -5.58 -1.35 14.02
CA PRO A 31 -6.66 -1.53 13.06
C PRO A 31 -7.81 -2.33 13.65
N LYS A 32 -9.00 -1.74 13.74
CA LYS A 32 -10.25 -2.46 14.07
C LYS A 32 -10.86 -3.14 12.84
N GLU A 33 -10.63 -2.57 11.65
CA GLU A 33 -11.15 -3.11 10.39
C GLU A 33 -10.39 -4.37 9.97
N VAL A 34 -11.14 -5.44 9.69
CA VAL A 34 -10.60 -6.73 9.23
C VAL A 34 -9.72 -6.59 8.00
N TYR A 35 -10.05 -5.67 7.09
CA TYR A 35 -9.25 -5.41 5.90
C TYR A 35 -7.84 -4.94 6.27
N ASN A 36 -7.72 -3.93 7.13
CA ASN A 36 -6.42 -3.38 7.54
C ASN A 36 -5.60 -4.40 8.33
N GLN A 37 -6.24 -5.15 9.24
CA GLN A 37 -5.61 -6.24 9.97
C GLN A 37 -4.99 -7.28 9.02
N ARG A 38 -5.77 -7.74 8.03
CA ARG A 38 -5.30 -8.74 7.05
C ARG A 38 -4.22 -8.22 6.13
N ARG A 39 -4.36 -6.97 5.67
CA ARG A 39 -3.35 -6.34 4.83
C ARG A 39 -2.00 -6.31 5.56
N ILE A 40 -2.00 -5.85 6.81
CA ILE A 40 -0.78 -5.81 7.64
C ILE A 40 -0.25 -7.23 7.86
N SER A 41 -1.10 -8.19 8.24
CA SER A 41 -0.66 -9.56 8.51
C SER A 41 -0.05 -10.22 7.29
N ILE A 42 -0.68 -10.12 6.11
CA ILE A 42 -0.17 -10.72 4.87
C ILE A 42 1.21 -10.18 4.52
N VAL A 43 1.40 -8.85 4.54
CA VAL A 43 2.70 -8.26 4.20
C VAL A 43 3.80 -8.73 5.16
N LEU A 44 3.52 -8.70 6.47
CA LEU A 44 4.50 -9.09 7.49
C LEU A 44 4.79 -10.59 7.48
N GLU A 45 3.78 -11.45 7.27
CA GLU A 45 3.96 -12.90 7.16
C GLU A 45 4.80 -13.28 5.94
N LYS A 46 4.59 -12.63 4.79
CA LYS A 46 5.32 -12.96 3.55
C LYS A 46 6.75 -12.40 3.58
N LEU A 47 6.95 -11.20 4.11
CA LEU A 47 8.30 -10.61 4.20
C LEU A 47 9.12 -11.22 5.33
N ALA A 48 8.44 -11.56 6.43
CA ALA A 48 8.96 -12.08 7.68
C ALA A 48 10.14 -11.26 8.26
N PRO A 49 9.94 -9.98 8.63
CA PRO A 49 10.99 -9.17 9.26
C PRO A 49 11.44 -9.75 10.60
N ARG A 50 12.75 -9.78 10.87
CA ARG A 50 13.31 -10.39 12.08
C ARG A 50 14.05 -9.39 12.95
N LYS A 51 14.29 -9.80 14.20
CA LYS A 51 15.08 -9.04 15.17
C LYS A 51 16.45 -8.66 14.58
N ASN A 52 16.82 -7.40 14.75
CA ASN A 52 18.07 -6.79 14.26
C ASN A 52 18.23 -6.68 12.73
N GLU A 53 17.29 -7.16 11.91
CA GLU A 53 17.30 -6.88 10.47
C GLU A 53 17.04 -5.39 10.22
N ARG A 54 17.67 -4.83 9.19
CA ARG A 54 17.39 -3.48 8.70
C ARG A 54 16.25 -3.55 7.69
N VAL A 55 15.13 -2.92 8.02
CA VAL A 55 13.93 -2.89 7.19
C VAL A 55 13.71 -1.47 6.69
N LEU A 56 13.42 -1.30 5.41
CA LEU A 56 12.99 -0.02 4.82
C LEU A 56 11.52 -0.11 4.39
N ASP A 57 10.72 0.88 4.75
CA ASP A 57 9.34 1.08 4.32
C ASP A 57 9.30 2.28 3.35
N ILE A 58 9.07 2.03 2.05
CA ILE A 58 9.09 3.05 0.99
C ILE A 58 7.67 3.48 0.66
N GLY A 59 7.42 4.79 0.75
CA GLY A 59 6.06 5.34 0.72
C GLY A 59 5.36 5.07 2.05
N CYS A 60 6.06 5.27 3.17
CA CYS A 60 5.60 4.79 4.47
C CYS A 60 4.37 5.53 5.01
N GLY A 61 4.00 6.68 4.43
CA GLY A 61 2.93 7.54 4.94
C GLY A 61 3.11 7.82 6.44
N VAL A 62 2.07 7.51 7.22
CA VAL A 62 2.06 7.67 8.69
C VAL A 62 2.80 6.56 9.45
N GLY A 63 3.53 5.68 8.75
CA GLY A 63 4.45 4.71 9.37
C GLY A 63 3.82 3.37 9.78
N THR A 64 2.71 2.97 9.16
CA THR A 64 1.98 1.72 9.45
C THR A 64 2.88 0.49 9.49
N PHE A 65 3.53 0.18 8.37
CA PHE A 65 4.36 -1.02 8.25
C PHE A 65 5.69 -0.86 9.00
N ALA A 66 6.22 0.36 9.06
CA ALA A 66 7.36 0.67 9.90
C ALA A 66 7.11 0.33 11.39
N PHE A 67 5.96 0.76 11.92
CA PHE A 67 5.52 0.48 13.29
C PHE A 67 5.36 -1.02 13.54
N HIS A 68 4.58 -1.73 12.71
CA HIS A 68 4.34 -3.16 12.96
C HIS A 68 5.59 -4.02 12.71
N SER A 69 6.45 -3.66 11.76
CA SER A 69 7.74 -4.35 11.56
C SER A 69 8.66 -4.15 12.76
N SER A 70 8.65 -2.99 13.40
CA SER A 70 9.50 -2.74 14.57
C SER A 70 9.17 -3.63 15.77
N LYS A 71 7.92 -4.10 15.88
CA LYS A 71 7.49 -5.04 16.93
C LYS A 71 8.18 -6.40 16.86
N THR A 72 8.77 -6.76 15.72
CA THR A 72 9.58 -7.99 15.57
C THR A 72 11.01 -7.82 16.11
N GLY A 73 11.37 -6.60 16.54
CA GLY A 73 12.73 -6.23 16.96
C GLY A 73 13.64 -5.78 15.81
N ALA A 74 13.09 -5.59 14.61
CA ALA A 74 13.80 -5.03 13.47
C ALA A 74 14.21 -3.56 13.70
N VAL A 75 15.25 -3.11 13.00
CA VAL A 75 15.65 -1.70 12.90
C VAL A 75 15.03 -1.13 11.63
N VAL A 76 13.98 -0.32 11.79
CA VAL A 76 13.12 0.09 10.70
C VAL A 76 13.39 1.54 10.30
N TYR A 77 13.35 1.79 9.00
CA TYR A 77 13.43 3.11 8.42
C TYR A 77 12.19 3.30 7.54
N GLY A 78 11.50 4.43 7.67
CA GLY A 78 10.39 4.81 6.80
C GLY A 78 10.78 6.02 5.95
N VAL A 79 10.45 5.99 4.68
CA VAL A 79 10.63 7.12 3.76
C VAL A 79 9.35 7.48 3.05
N ASP A 80 9.09 8.79 2.98
CA ASP A 80 7.96 9.36 2.27
C ASP A 80 8.33 10.77 1.79
N TYR A 81 7.77 11.22 0.67
CA TYR A 81 8.03 12.57 0.18
C TYR A 81 7.22 13.63 0.95
N SER A 82 6.16 13.22 1.66
CA SER A 82 5.32 14.09 2.49
C SER A 82 5.98 14.37 3.84
N PHE A 83 6.30 15.65 4.07
CA PHE A 83 6.77 16.12 5.37
C PHE A 83 5.71 15.92 6.46
N GLU A 84 4.43 16.17 6.16
CA GLU A 84 3.34 16.05 7.14
C GLU A 84 3.11 14.58 7.54
N SER A 85 3.17 13.64 6.59
CA SER A 85 3.13 12.20 6.90
C SER A 85 4.30 11.76 7.78
N ILE A 86 5.51 12.20 7.47
CA ILE A 86 6.71 11.86 8.28
C ILE A 86 6.63 12.47 9.67
N LYS A 87 6.12 13.71 9.79
CA LYS A 87 5.88 14.36 11.09
C LYS A 87 4.84 13.59 11.89
N MET A 88 3.74 13.17 11.25
CA MET A 88 2.71 12.35 11.87
C MET A 88 3.27 11.00 12.34
N ALA A 89 4.03 10.31 11.50
CA ALA A 89 4.63 9.02 11.82
C ALA A 89 5.55 9.09 13.06
N LYS A 90 6.39 10.13 13.15
CA LYS A 90 7.24 10.38 14.33
C LYS A 90 6.41 10.55 15.60
N ASN A 91 5.39 11.42 15.55
CA ASN A 91 4.51 11.68 16.71
C ASN A 91 3.76 10.42 17.16
N LEU A 92 3.29 9.61 16.20
CA LEU A 92 2.57 8.37 16.52
C LEU A 92 3.50 7.35 17.15
N VAL A 93 4.69 7.12 16.60
CA VAL A 93 5.67 6.18 17.17
C VAL A 93 6.12 6.60 18.58
N GLU A 94 6.36 7.89 18.83
CA GLU A 94 6.72 8.40 20.16
C GLU A 94 5.64 8.10 21.21
N ARG A 95 4.35 8.23 20.84
CA ARG A 95 3.22 7.93 21.74
C ARG A 95 3.23 6.47 22.23
N TYR A 96 3.66 5.53 21.40
CA TYR A 96 3.58 4.11 21.71
C TYR A 96 4.66 3.62 22.69
N ASN A 97 5.58 4.49 23.11
CA ASN A 97 6.57 4.33 24.19
C ASN A 97 7.26 2.94 24.27
N THR A 98 7.29 2.24 23.14
CA THR A 98 7.88 0.91 23.00
C THR A 98 9.32 1.12 22.53
N PRO A 99 10.23 0.16 22.73
CA PRO A 99 11.60 0.23 22.21
C PRO A 99 11.61 0.02 20.69
N ILE A 100 10.86 0.86 19.98
CA ILE A 100 10.69 0.89 18.55
C ILE A 100 11.93 1.54 17.96
N LYS A 101 12.70 0.76 17.21
CA LYS A 101 13.83 1.27 16.43
C LYS A 101 13.36 1.74 15.06
N ALA A 102 12.34 2.59 15.00
CA ALA A 102 11.84 3.17 13.75
C ALA A 102 12.36 4.61 13.57
N LYS A 103 12.91 4.91 12.40
CA LYS A 103 13.37 6.25 12.01
C LYS A 103 12.68 6.69 10.72
N PHE A 104 12.29 7.95 10.63
CA PHE A 104 11.55 8.45 9.47
C PHE A 104 12.31 9.58 8.79
N VAL A 105 12.42 9.50 7.46
CA VAL A 105 13.16 10.44 6.62
C VAL A 105 12.26 10.93 5.49
N VAL A 106 12.25 12.24 5.26
CA VAL A 106 11.59 12.81 4.07
C VAL A 106 12.51 12.57 2.89
N ALA A 107 12.07 11.78 1.90
CA ALA A 107 12.86 11.46 0.72
C ALA A 107 11.97 11.04 -0.46
N ASP A 108 12.48 11.24 -1.67
CA ASP A 108 11.87 10.71 -2.89
C ASP A 108 12.14 9.21 -3.00
N ALA A 109 11.11 8.43 -3.36
CA ALA A 109 11.20 6.98 -3.45
C ALA A 109 12.16 6.49 -4.56
N THR A 110 12.49 7.35 -5.53
CA THR A 110 13.44 7.06 -6.62
C THR A 110 14.87 7.47 -6.29
N LYS A 111 15.09 8.21 -5.18
CA LYS A 111 16.41 8.68 -4.75
C LYS A 111 16.49 8.74 -3.23
N ILE A 112 16.68 7.59 -2.62
CA ILE A 112 16.67 7.41 -1.17
C ILE A 112 18.11 7.56 -0.63
N PRO A 113 18.34 8.41 0.41
CA PRO A 113 19.68 8.77 0.89
C PRO A 113 20.32 7.70 1.79
N PHE A 114 20.31 6.44 1.34
CA PHE A 114 21.04 5.33 1.95
C PHE A 114 22.02 4.73 0.93
N GLY A 115 23.13 4.19 1.44
CA GLY A 115 24.11 3.51 0.61
C GLY A 115 23.57 2.21 0.02
N ASP A 116 24.29 1.67 -0.96
CA ASP A 116 23.95 0.40 -1.60
C ASP A 116 23.97 -0.74 -0.58
N SER A 117 23.15 -1.78 -0.79
CA SER A 117 23.10 -2.96 0.07
C SER A 117 22.92 -2.64 1.56
N SER A 118 22.09 -1.64 1.88
CA SER A 118 21.88 -1.17 3.26
C SER A 118 20.78 -1.92 4.02
N PHE A 119 19.89 -2.64 3.32
CA PHE A 119 18.69 -3.22 3.90
C PHE A 119 18.56 -4.71 3.66
N ASP A 120 18.18 -5.44 4.70
CA ASP A 120 17.87 -6.87 4.63
C ASP A 120 16.48 -7.09 4.01
N LYS A 121 15.56 -6.17 4.30
CA LYS A 121 14.16 -6.23 3.86
C LYS A 121 13.67 -4.88 3.39
N ILE A 122 12.81 -4.86 2.37
CA ILE A 122 12.11 -3.66 1.92
C ILE A 122 10.61 -3.93 1.84
N ILE A 123 9.80 -2.99 2.31
CA ILE A 123 8.34 -2.94 2.17
C ILE A 123 8.01 -1.75 1.27
N SER A 124 7.05 -1.92 0.37
CA SER A 124 6.35 -0.80 -0.26
C SER A 124 4.90 -1.21 -0.46
N ALA A 125 4.02 -0.70 0.39
CA ALA A 125 2.64 -1.15 0.46
C ALA A 125 1.69 0.05 0.31
N ASP A 126 0.71 -0.10 -0.58
CA ASP A 126 -0.25 0.93 -0.95
C ASP A 126 0.40 2.22 -1.49
N PHE A 127 1.43 2.04 -2.32
CA PHE A 127 2.26 3.13 -2.85
C PHE A 127 2.37 3.10 -4.37
N ILE A 128 2.69 1.94 -4.95
CA ILE A 128 3.05 1.84 -6.37
C ILE A 128 1.92 2.24 -7.33
N GLU A 129 0.67 2.17 -6.88
CA GLU A 129 -0.52 2.60 -7.61
C GLU A 129 -0.62 4.13 -7.76
N HIS A 130 0.13 4.89 -6.94
CA HIS A 130 0.18 6.35 -6.94
C HIS A 130 1.38 6.93 -7.69
N ILE A 131 2.12 6.11 -8.45
CA ILE A 131 3.27 6.57 -9.23
C ILE A 131 3.18 6.10 -10.69
N SER A 132 3.77 6.86 -11.61
CA SER A 132 3.81 6.55 -13.04
C SER A 132 4.55 5.23 -13.33
N TYR A 133 4.47 4.74 -14.57
CA TYR A 133 5.22 3.54 -14.97
C TYR A 133 6.74 3.76 -14.99
N GLU A 134 7.18 4.97 -15.33
CA GLU A 134 8.60 5.35 -15.28
C GLU A 134 9.12 5.39 -13.85
N GLU A 135 8.36 5.99 -12.93
CA GLU A 135 8.70 6.02 -11.51
C GLU A 135 8.73 4.62 -10.90
N LYS A 136 7.87 3.68 -11.33
CA LYS A 136 7.97 2.26 -10.92
C LYS A 136 9.29 1.63 -11.35
N ASP A 137 9.75 1.93 -12.56
CA ASP A 137 11.02 1.41 -13.06
C ASP A 137 12.18 1.93 -12.20
N ASN A 138 12.16 3.21 -11.86
CA ASN A 138 13.16 3.84 -11.01
C ASN A 138 13.09 3.35 -9.56
N LEU A 139 11.88 3.18 -9.01
CA LEU A 139 11.65 2.57 -7.70
C LEU A 139 12.26 1.18 -7.64
N LEU A 140 12.05 0.34 -8.65
CA LEU A 140 12.59 -1.03 -8.64
C LEU A 140 14.11 -1.08 -8.76
N LYS A 141 14.73 -0.15 -9.51
CA LYS A 141 16.20 0.04 -9.50
C LYS A 141 16.68 0.42 -8.11
N GLU A 142 15.97 1.34 -7.45
CA GLU A 142 16.34 1.83 -6.13
C GLU A 142 16.17 0.74 -5.07
N ILE A 143 15.10 -0.05 -5.13
CA ILE A 143 14.90 -1.26 -4.30
C ILE A 143 16.04 -2.25 -4.52
N TYR A 144 16.43 -2.50 -5.77
CA TYR A 144 17.53 -3.42 -6.08
C TYR A 144 18.85 -2.92 -5.51
N ARG A 145 19.17 -1.64 -5.70
CA ARG A 145 20.39 -0.99 -5.18
C ARG A 145 20.47 -1.08 -3.65
N LEU A 146 19.35 -0.86 -2.97
CA LEU A 146 19.27 -0.78 -1.51
C LEU A 146 19.26 -2.14 -0.82
N LEU A 147 18.77 -3.19 -1.49
CA LEU A 147 18.75 -4.54 -0.96
C LEU A 147 20.15 -5.12 -0.87
N LYS A 148 20.48 -5.72 0.27
CA LYS A 148 21.64 -6.59 0.41
C LYS A 148 21.52 -7.79 -0.52
N PRO A 149 22.64 -8.41 -0.94
CA PRO A 149 22.60 -9.74 -1.55
C PRO A 149 21.82 -10.73 -0.68
N GLY A 150 20.81 -11.39 -1.26
CA GLY A 150 19.91 -12.29 -0.53
C GLY A 150 18.79 -11.61 0.28
N GLY A 151 18.72 -10.28 0.25
CA GLY A 151 17.61 -9.51 0.81
C GLY A 151 16.30 -9.74 0.05
N ALA A 152 15.18 -9.35 0.66
CA ALA A 152 13.85 -9.54 0.06
C ALA A 152 12.99 -8.27 0.13
N GLY A 153 12.19 -8.05 -0.92
CA GLY A 153 11.18 -6.99 -0.97
C GLY A 153 9.76 -7.57 -0.90
N ALA A 154 8.84 -6.85 -0.25
CA ALA A 154 7.41 -7.09 -0.32
C ALA A 154 6.71 -5.84 -0.86
N ILE A 155 6.00 -6.00 -1.98
CA ILE A 155 5.21 -4.95 -2.59
C ILE A 155 3.75 -5.34 -2.53
N PHE A 156 2.91 -4.47 -1.96
CA PHE A 156 1.48 -4.68 -1.83
C PHE A 156 0.73 -3.53 -2.51
N SER A 157 -0.23 -3.85 -3.38
CA SER A 157 -0.98 -2.86 -4.15
C SER A 157 -2.28 -3.48 -4.67
N PRO A 158 -3.34 -2.68 -4.87
CA PRO A 158 -4.55 -3.12 -5.57
C PRO A 158 -4.24 -3.60 -6.99
N ASN A 159 -5.00 -4.59 -7.46
CA ASN A 159 -4.83 -5.12 -8.81
C ASN A 159 -5.75 -4.39 -9.80
N ALA A 160 -5.16 -3.79 -10.85
CA ALA A 160 -5.89 -3.00 -11.84
C ALA A 160 -7.09 -3.71 -12.47
N THR A 161 -7.00 -5.01 -12.72
CA THR A 161 -8.10 -5.77 -13.31
C THR A 161 -9.31 -5.83 -12.37
N ARG A 162 -9.06 -5.97 -11.06
CA ARG A 162 -10.13 -6.01 -10.06
C ARG A 162 -10.71 -4.63 -9.78
N GLU A 163 -9.87 -3.61 -9.67
CA GLU A 163 -10.30 -2.23 -9.49
C GLU A 163 -11.16 -1.74 -10.66
N LYS A 164 -10.78 -2.04 -11.90
CA LYS A 164 -11.60 -1.69 -13.07
C LYS A 164 -13.00 -2.34 -13.02
N ILE A 165 -13.08 -3.61 -12.62
CA ILE A 165 -14.37 -4.30 -12.45
C ILE A 165 -15.19 -3.68 -11.30
N GLY A 166 -14.54 -3.39 -10.17
CA GLY A 166 -15.16 -2.71 -9.03
C GLY A 166 -15.70 -1.33 -9.40
N ASN A 167 -14.91 -0.53 -10.11
CA ASN A 167 -15.30 0.79 -10.58
C ASN A 167 -16.49 0.73 -11.55
N ILE A 168 -16.54 -0.24 -12.46
CA ILE A 168 -17.72 -0.45 -13.32
C ILE A 168 -18.96 -0.78 -12.47
N TYR A 169 -18.81 -1.69 -11.49
CA TYR A 169 -19.90 -2.03 -10.56
C TYR A 169 -20.39 -0.80 -9.78
N TRP A 170 -19.48 0.00 -9.20
CA TRP A 170 -19.83 1.21 -8.46
C TRP A 170 -20.47 2.28 -9.35
N ARG A 171 -19.99 2.45 -10.59
CA ARG A 171 -20.62 3.35 -11.58
C ARG A 171 -22.05 2.95 -11.88
N LEU A 172 -22.30 1.66 -12.07
CA LEU A 172 -23.63 1.13 -12.31
C LEU A 172 -24.52 1.31 -11.08
N ARG A 173 -23.99 1.03 -9.89
CA ARG A 173 -24.71 1.18 -8.63
C ARG A 173 -25.09 2.64 -8.36
N ASN A 174 -24.14 3.57 -8.48
CA ASN A 174 -24.39 5.01 -8.37
C ASN A 174 -25.46 5.48 -9.38
N LYS A 175 -25.44 4.95 -10.61
CA LYS A 175 -26.44 5.27 -11.64
C LYS A 175 -27.83 4.68 -11.34
N ILE A 176 -27.90 3.47 -10.79
CA ILE A 176 -29.17 2.74 -10.56
C ILE A 176 -29.82 3.17 -9.23
N PHE A 177 -29.02 3.36 -8.18
CA PHE A 177 -29.51 3.60 -6.82
C PHE A 177 -29.28 5.04 -6.33
N GLY A 178 -28.60 5.89 -7.11
CA GLY A 178 -28.29 7.26 -6.70
C GLY A 178 -27.20 7.35 -5.62
N ASP A 179 -26.49 6.26 -5.35
CA ASP A 179 -25.36 6.24 -4.42
C ASP A 179 -24.27 7.25 -4.87
N LYS A 180 -23.61 7.90 -3.90
CA LYS A 180 -22.52 8.87 -4.13
C LYS A 180 -21.16 8.29 -3.75
N ILE A 181 -20.89 7.06 -4.15
CA ILE A 181 -19.64 6.39 -3.79
C ILE A 181 -18.51 6.99 -4.64
N PRO A 182 -17.45 7.56 -4.02
CA PRO A 182 -16.36 8.20 -4.74
C PRO A 182 -15.58 7.17 -5.58
N TYR A 183 -15.13 7.60 -6.75
CA TYR A 183 -14.23 6.81 -7.60
C TYR A 183 -12.79 7.15 -7.26
N ASP A 184 -11.92 6.14 -7.29
CA ASP A 184 -10.52 6.34 -6.94
C ASP A 184 -9.76 7.01 -8.09
N VAL A 185 -9.63 8.33 -7.99
CA VAL A 185 -8.89 9.17 -8.96
C VAL A 185 -7.39 9.21 -8.68
N LEU A 186 -6.93 8.59 -7.59
CA LEU A 186 -5.56 8.68 -7.08
C LEU A 186 -4.68 7.51 -7.53
N HIS A 187 -5.28 6.44 -8.09
CA HIS A 187 -4.59 5.26 -8.60
C HIS A 187 -4.21 5.38 -10.08
N PHE A 188 -3.55 6.46 -10.49
CA PHE A 188 -3.16 6.69 -11.90
C PHE A 188 -2.06 5.74 -12.38
N GLY A 189 -1.29 5.17 -11.46
CA GLY A 189 -0.24 4.18 -11.69
C GLY A 189 -0.70 2.73 -11.70
N LEU A 190 -2.00 2.46 -11.56
CA LEU A 190 -2.48 1.13 -11.24
C LEU A 190 -2.07 0.07 -12.28
N THR A 191 -1.47 -1.02 -11.80
CA THR A 191 -0.86 -2.03 -12.66
C THR A 191 -1.49 -3.40 -12.40
N ASN A 192 -1.75 -4.17 -13.46
CA ASN A 192 -2.21 -5.54 -13.31
C ASN A 192 -1.01 -6.48 -13.04
N LYS A 193 -1.28 -7.69 -12.58
CA LYS A 193 -0.22 -8.64 -12.21
C LYS A 193 0.79 -8.91 -13.33
N TYR A 194 0.34 -9.06 -14.57
CA TYR A 194 1.18 -9.44 -15.70
C TYR A 194 2.13 -8.31 -16.11
N ALA A 195 1.60 -7.08 -16.12
CA ALA A 195 2.42 -5.90 -16.36
C ALA A 195 3.46 -5.73 -15.26
N PHE A 196 3.09 -5.94 -13.99
CA PHE A 196 4.04 -5.82 -12.89
C PHE A 196 5.12 -6.92 -12.92
N GLU A 197 4.75 -8.17 -13.23
CA GLU A 197 5.70 -9.26 -13.45
C GLU A 197 6.73 -8.93 -14.54
N ALA A 198 6.32 -8.29 -15.64
CA ALA A 198 7.23 -7.90 -16.70
C ALA A 198 8.28 -6.88 -16.20
N ILE A 199 7.88 -5.91 -15.38
CA ILE A 199 8.79 -4.93 -14.79
C ILE A 199 9.74 -5.62 -13.81
N LEU A 200 9.25 -6.54 -12.96
CA LEU A 200 10.10 -7.30 -12.03
C LEU A 200 11.15 -8.16 -12.75
N LYS A 201 10.77 -8.83 -13.85
CA LYS A 201 11.71 -9.63 -14.66
C LYS A 201 12.80 -8.76 -15.30
N LYS A 202 12.44 -7.55 -15.77
CA LYS A 202 13.39 -6.59 -16.35
C LYS A 202 14.51 -6.23 -15.35
N HIS A 203 14.18 -6.13 -14.06
CA HIS A 203 15.13 -5.82 -12.97
C HIS A 203 15.76 -7.06 -12.32
N GLN A 204 15.70 -8.23 -12.97
CA GLN A 204 16.37 -9.46 -12.54
C GLN A 204 15.97 -9.97 -11.14
N PHE A 205 14.83 -9.54 -10.61
CA PHE A 205 14.33 -10.08 -9.34
C PHE A 205 13.88 -11.53 -9.51
N LYS A 206 14.26 -12.39 -8.56
CA LYS A 206 13.52 -13.63 -8.30
C LYS A 206 12.30 -13.27 -7.46
N PHE A 207 11.11 -13.53 -7.95
CA PHE A 207 9.87 -13.16 -7.27
C PHE A 207 8.90 -14.32 -7.15
N LYS A 208 8.09 -14.29 -6.10
CA LYS A 208 6.91 -15.12 -5.94
C LYS A 208 5.71 -14.20 -5.91
N LEU A 209 4.92 -14.21 -6.98
CA LEU A 209 3.65 -13.49 -6.96
C LEU A 209 2.67 -14.26 -6.07
N VAL A 210 2.21 -13.62 -5.01
CA VAL A 210 1.16 -14.18 -4.14
C VAL A 210 -0.10 -13.37 -4.33
N TYR A 211 -1.16 -14.05 -4.74
CA TYR A 211 -2.49 -13.46 -4.82
C TYR A 211 -3.25 -13.78 -3.54
N GLU A 212 -3.53 -12.76 -2.73
CA GLU A 212 -4.36 -12.90 -1.53
C GLU A 212 -5.57 -11.98 -1.65
N ASP A 213 -6.77 -12.53 -1.49
CA ASP A 213 -7.99 -11.71 -1.42
C ASP A 213 -8.13 -11.16 -0.01
N THR A 214 -7.87 -9.86 0.15
CA THR A 214 -8.01 -9.16 1.43
C THR A 214 -9.48 -8.98 1.83
N THR A 215 -10.41 -9.08 0.87
CA THR A 215 -11.86 -9.05 1.10
C THR A 215 -12.39 -10.49 1.27
N ARG A 216 -13.18 -10.77 2.33
CA ARG A 216 -13.97 -12.02 2.39
C ARG A 216 -15.46 -11.69 2.53
N PRO A 217 -16.28 -12.32 1.69
CA PRO A 217 -17.04 -13.48 2.15
C PRO A 217 -16.57 -14.75 1.44
N PHE A 218 -16.96 -15.92 1.95
CA PHE A 218 -16.81 -17.25 1.35
C PHE A 218 -17.07 -17.27 -0.18
N LEU A 219 -17.97 -16.41 -0.66
CA LEU A 219 -18.36 -16.22 -2.06
C LEU A 219 -17.28 -15.56 -2.97
N ALA A 220 -16.31 -14.82 -2.41
CA ALA A 220 -15.24 -14.18 -3.18
C ALA A 220 -14.18 -15.16 -3.70
N ARG A 221 -14.15 -16.39 -3.17
CA ARG A 221 -13.30 -17.48 -3.64
C ARG A 221 -13.74 -18.06 -4.98
N ILE A 222 -14.93 -17.67 -5.47
CA ILE A 222 -15.45 -18.05 -6.77
C ILE A 222 -15.84 -16.74 -7.49
N PRO A 223 -14.92 -16.13 -8.27
CA PRO A 223 -15.14 -14.81 -8.88
C PRO A 223 -16.42 -14.71 -9.70
N LEU A 224 -16.79 -15.80 -10.38
CA LEU A 224 -18.05 -15.93 -11.11
C LEU A 224 -19.27 -15.84 -10.17
N LEU A 225 -19.25 -16.52 -9.03
CA LEU A 225 -20.38 -16.54 -8.08
C LEU A 225 -20.60 -15.18 -7.42
N ARG A 226 -19.54 -14.43 -7.12
CA ARG A 226 -19.66 -13.07 -6.56
C ARG A 226 -20.34 -12.12 -7.54
N ASN A 227 -19.94 -12.15 -8.81
CA ASN A 227 -20.54 -11.33 -9.85
C ASN A 227 -21.97 -11.78 -10.16
N PHE A 228 -22.23 -13.09 -10.18
CA PHE A 228 -23.58 -13.65 -10.32
C PHE A 228 -24.50 -13.28 -9.15
N LEU A 229 -24.02 -13.33 -7.90
CA LEU A 229 -24.83 -12.92 -6.74
C LEU A 229 -25.09 -11.42 -6.72
N ALA A 230 -24.13 -10.59 -7.12
CA ALA A 230 -24.35 -9.15 -7.26
C ALA A 230 -25.45 -8.90 -8.32
N LEU A 231 -25.39 -9.56 -9.47
CA LEU A 231 -26.42 -9.48 -10.51
C LEU A 231 -27.77 -10.09 -10.07
N TYR A 232 -27.76 -11.17 -9.29
CA TYR A 232 -28.94 -11.84 -8.76
C TYR A 232 -29.65 -11.01 -7.68
N LEU A 233 -28.89 -10.37 -6.79
CA LEU A 233 -29.42 -9.42 -5.80
C LEU A 233 -30.02 -8.19 -6.51
N LEU A 234 -29.37 -7.69 -7.57
CA LEU A 234 -29.94 -6.65 -8.44
C LEU A 234 -31.23 -7.12 -9.14
N TRP A 235 -31.32 -8.39 -9.53
CA TRP A 235 -32.52 -8.97 -10.13
C TRP A 235 -33.66 -9.17 -9.12
N MET A 236 -33.37 -9.61 -7.89
CA MET A 236 -34.39 -9.79 -6.84
C MET A 236 -34.99 -8.46 -6.37
N ILE A 237 -34.17 -7.41 -6.22
CA ILE A 237 -34.64 -6.06 -5.82
C ILE A 237 -35.52 -5.43 -6.90
N LYS A 238 -35.39 -5.84 -8.16
CA LYS A 238 -36.24 -5.37 -9.27
C LYS A 238 -37.64 -6.01 -9.29
N LYS A 239 -37.89 -7.04 -8.47
CA LYS A 239 -39.16 -7.77 -8.39
C LYS A 239 -39.99 -7.47 -7.12
N SER A 240 -39.46 -6.67 -6.19
CA SER A 240 -40.16 -6.14 -5.01
C SER A 240 -40.53 -4.68 -5.23
#